data_AF-A0A8T0D068-F1
#
_entry.id   AF-A0A8T0D068-F1
#
_cell.length_a   1.000
_cell.length_b   1.000
_cell.length_c   1.000
_cell.angle_alpha   90.00
_cell.angle_beta   90.00
_cell.angle_gamma   90.00
#
_symmetry.space_group_name_H-M   'P 1'
#
loop_
_entity.id
_entity.type
_entity.pdbx_description
1 polymer ?
#
loop_
_entity_poly.entity_id
_entity_poly.type
_entity_poly.pdbx_seq_one_letter_code
_entity_poly.pdbx_strand_id
1 'polypeptide(L)'
;MGKYKANEEKVKQFRWSKPMERVLLEILADKAIKGNKPLSTFRPSSIARVVDTINDKFGISCEPDHVENHLKTVKSNWKTIQTLRGKSGFNWDDKLKMVLAGKKEFDEYMSISFLITFSPLECSGVHPSHEKYLNKMIDMYDEMALVVGRDTATGSFAKQLGETQPPEAVLIDSSPIDLGDNFNELMKGLKTSSSTCSDNDDKLVILSTHIGEMALAIKSLGQNNIDPSQLHYSRLYNEVMKMDGYDEVTLGSVFDHLVENEKIGKAFMVKMTYEYKLNI
;
A
#
# COMPACT_ATOMS: atom_id res chain seq x y z
N MET A 1 -9.92 61.76 -16.32
CA MET A 1 -10.21 60.65 -15.38
C MET A 1 -9.64 59.36 -15.95
N GLY A 2 -8.41 59.01 -15.58
CA GLY A 2 -7.80 57.74 -15.98
C GLY A 2 -8.37 56.60 -15.14
N LYS A 3 -8.93 55.57 -15.78
CA LYS A 3 -9.30 54.32 -15.12
C LYS A 3 -8.08 53.39 -15.18
N TYR A 4 -7.32 53.34 -14.09
CA TYR A 4 -6.32 52.29 -13.91
C TYR A 4 -7.05 50.96 -13.66
N LYS A 5 -6.95 50.03 -14.61
CA LYS A 5 -7.32 48.64 -14.39
C LYS A 5 -6.29 48.04 -13.45
N ALA A 6 -6.74 47.55 -12.30
CA ALA A 6 -5.92 46.77 -11.39
C ALA A 6 -5.36 45.57 -12.16
N ASN A 7 -4.05 45.38 -12.05
CA ASN A 7 -3.33 44.24 -12.57
C ASN A 7 -3.81 43.03 -11.77
N GLU A 8 -4.60 42.14 -12.37
CA GLU A 8 -4.84 40.79 -11.81
C GLU A 8 -3.48 40.09 -11.79
N GLU A 9 -2.77 40.20 -10.67
CA GLU A 9 -1.63 39.35 -10.39
C GLU A 9 -2.12 37.91 -10.46
N LYS A 10 -1.68 37.19 -11.50
CA LYS A 10 -1.90 35.74 -11.62
C LYS A 10 -1.48 35.11 -10.30
N VAL A 11 -2.45 34.65 -9.50
CA VAL A 11 -2.20 33.93 -8.25
C VAL A 11 -1.24 32.79 -8.59
N LYS A 12 -0.01 32.88 -8.09
CA LYS A 12 0.99 31.83 -8.32
C LYS A 12 0.43 30.54 -7.72
N GLN A 13 0.08 29.59 -8.57
CA GLN A 13 -0.41 28.29 -8.14
C GLN A 13 0.65 27.62 -7.28
N PHE A 14 0.30 27.29 -6.03
CA PHE A 14 1.19 26.59 -5.12
C PHE A 14 1.57 25.23 -5.68
N ARG A 15 2.88 25.01 -5.89
CA ARG A 15 3.40 23.77 -6.49
C ARG A 15 4.04 22.91 -5.42
N TRP A 16 3.50 21.71 -5.23
CA TRP A 16 4.03 20.72 -4.31
C TRP A 16 5.31 20.07 -4.87
N SER A 17 6.34 19.97 -4.03
CA SER A 17 7.54 19.19 -4.30
C SER A 17 7.49 17.85 -3.54
N LYS A 18 8.26 16.87 -3.99
CA LYS A 18 8.35 15.56 -3.32
C LYS A 18 8.83 15.64 -1.86
N PRO A 19 9.85 16.45 -1.53
CA PRO A 19 10.24 16.66 -0.13
C PRO A 19 9.12 17.26 0.74
N MET A 20 8.28 18.15 0.20
CA MET A 20 7.15 18.73 0.94
C MET A 20 6.04 17.69 1.18
N GLU A 21 5.71 16.89 0.16
CA GLU A 21 4.74 15.80 0.27
C GLU A 21 5.19 14.79 1.35
N ARG A 22 6.49 14.47 1.41
CA ARG A 22 7.09 13.62 2.45
C ARG A 22 6.85 14.19 3.86
N VAL A 23 7.17 15.47 4.08
CA VAL A 23 6.96 16.14 5.38
C VAL A 23 5.49 16.12 5.79
N LEU A 24 4.59 16.38 4.84
CA LEU A 24 3.15 16.31 5.07
C LEU A 24 2.72 14.92 5.53
N LEU A 25 3.12 13.87 4.79
CA LEU A 25 2.72 12.49 5.09
C LEU A 25 3.31 12.00 6.42
N GLU A 26 4.57 12.32 6.72
CA GLU A 26 5.24 11.93 7.96
C GLU A 26 4.54 12.52 9.20
N ILE A 27 4.27 13.83 9.19
CA ILE A 27 3.60 14.50 10.31
C ILE A 27 2.19 13.93 10.51
N LEU A 28 1.44 13.76 9.43
CA LEU A 28 0.06 13.27 9.51
C LEU A 28 -0.01 11.79 9.89
N ALA A 29 0.96 10.98 9.46
CA ALA A 29 1.07 9.58 9.86
C ALA A 29 1.35 9.45 11.36
N ASP A 30 2.29 10.23 11.91
CA ASP A 30 2.57 10.28 13.36
C ASP A 30 1.30 10.63 14.16
N LYS A 31 0.51 11.59 13.69
CA LYS A 31 -0.77 11.96 14.31
C LYS A 31 -1.83 10.87 14.19
N ALA A 32 -1.87 10.18 13.05
CA ALA A 32 -2.81 9.08 12.82
C ALA A 32 -2.48 7.86 13.69
N ILE A 33 -1.21 7.57 13.95
CA ILE A 33 -0.77 6.51 14.88
C ILE A 33 -1.19 6.85 16.31
N LYS A 34 -1.03 8.11 16.73
CA LYS A 34 -1.38 8.60 18.07
C LYS A 34 -2.89 8.74 18.34
N GLY A 35 -3.75 8.13 17.50
CA GLY A 35 -5.21 8.09 17.69
C GLY A 35 -5.93 9.41 17.40
N ASN A 36 -5.25 10.39 16.81
CA ASN A 36 -5.77 11.77 16.70
C ASN A 36 -6.43 12.08 15.35
N LYS A 37 -6.98 11.06 14.67
CA LYS A 37 -7.60 11.20 13.37
C LYS A 37 -9.13 11.03 13.47
N PRO A 38 -9.91 12.13 13.34
CA PRO A 38 -11.35 12.02 13.08
C PRO A 38 -11.62 11.25 11.79
N LEU A 39 -12.79 10.59 11.74
CA LEU A 39 -13.32 9.68 10.70
C LEU A 39 -13.39 10.22 9.26
N SER A 40 -12.78 11.37 8.93
CA SER A 40 -12.71 11.86 7.54
C SER A 40 -11.71 13.01 7.31
N THR A 41 -11.39 13.79 8.36
CA THR A 41 -10.57 15.02 8.29
C THR A 41 -9.58 15.11 9.46
N PHE A 42 -8.40 15.68 9.20
CA PHE A 42 -7.42 15.96 10.25
C PHE A 42 -7.83 17.21 11.04
N ARG A 43 -7.44 17.27 12.33
CA ARG A 43 -7.68 18.47 13.15
C ARG A 43 -6.93 19.68 12.57
N PRO A 44 -7.48 20.90 12.67
CA PRO A 44 -6.80 22.12 12.23
C PRO A 44 -5.40 22.30 12.82
N SER A 45 -5.18 21.88 14.08
CA SER A 45 -3.87 21.92 14.72
C SER A 45 -2.83 21.00 14.08
N SER A 46 -3.25 19.87 13.50
CA SER A 46 -2.37 18.99 12.72
C SER A 46 -2.00 19.63 11.39
N ILE A 47 -2.95 20.31 10.74
CA ILE A 47 -2.71 21.03 9.48
C ILE A 47 -1.78 22.23 9.72
N ALA A 48 -2.01 23.02 10.77
CA ALA A 48 -1.15 24.13 11.16
C ALA A 48 0.29 23.68 11.38
N ARG A 49 0.51 22.57 12.10
CA ARG A 49 1.85 22.00 12.28
C ARG A 49 2.54 21.61 10.96
N VAL A 50 1.79 21.09 9.99
CA VAL A 50 2.34 20.79 8.65
C VAL A 50 2.77 22.08 7.96
N VAL A 51 1.91 23.10 7.99
CA VAL A 51 2.19 24.42 7.41
C VAL A 51 3.45 25.03 8.02
N ASP A 52 3.52 25.11 9.35
CA ASP A 52 4.67 25.67 10.08
C ASP A 52 5.95 24.93 9.69
N THR A 53 5.93 23.59 9.72
CA THR A 53 7.12 22.79 9.40
C THR A 53 7.56 22.97 7.95
N ILE A 54 6.62 23.09 7.01
CA ILE A 54 6.94 23.31 5.59
C ILE A 54 7.50 24.72 5.37
N ASN A 55 6.90 25.73 6.00
CA ASN A 55 7.36 27.11 5.89
C ASN A 55 8.76 27.26 6.48
N ASP A 56 9.00 26.67 7.65
CA ASP A 56 10.30 26.69 8.32
C ASP A 56 11.38 25.95 7.51
N LYS A 57 11.07 24.75 6.98
CA LYS A 57 12.07 23.92 6.26
C LYS A 57 12.39 24.43 4.86
N PHE A 58 11.41 24.97 4.15
CA PHE A 58 11.54 25.29 2.73
C PHE A 58 11.54 26.79 2.44
N GLY A 59 11.28 27.65 3.44
CA GLY A 59 11.25 29.10 3.26
C GLY A 59 10.16 29.57 2.29
N ILE A 60 9.05 28.82 2.20
CA ILE A 60 7.93 29.10 1.29
C ILE A 60 6.70 29.58 2.05
N SER A 61 5.76 30.19 1.34
CA SER A 61 4.44 30.56 1.88
C SER A 61 3.43 29.43 1.63
N CYS A 62 3.43 28.41 2.48
CA CYS A 62 2.37 27.41 2.55
C CYS A 62 1.24 27.91 3.45
N GLU A 63 0.01 27.52 3.11
CA GLU A 63 -1.21 27.89 3.84
C GLU A 63 -2.02 26.62 4.11
N PRO A 64 -2.92 26.60 5.10
CA PRO A 64 -3.75 25.43 5.40
C PRO A 64 -4.50 24.89 4.18
N ASP A 65 -5.05 25.77 3.35
CA ASP A 65 -5.78 25.41 2.13
C ASP A 65 -4.90 24.65 1.13
N HIS A 66 -3.60 24.98 1.05
CA HIS A 66 -2.65 24.26 0.20
C HIS A 66 -2.48 22.81 0.67
N VAL A 67 -2.40 22.59 1.99
CA VAL A 67 -2.27 21.26 2.61
C VAL A 67 -3.55 20.44 2.40
N GLU A 68 -4.71 21.05 2.64
CA GLU A 68 -5.99 20.36 2.46
C GLU A 68 -6.25 19.96 1.00
N ASN A 69 -5.93 20.85 0.06
CA ASN A 69 -6.03 20.54 -1.36
C ASN A 69 -5.07 19.42 -1.77
N HIS A 70 -3.85 19.41 -1.25
CA HIS A 70 -2.91 18.32 -1.51
C HIS A 70 -3.39 16.99 -0.94
N LEU A 71 -4.00 17.00 0.25
CA LEU A 71 -4.61 15.80 0.83
C LEU A 71 -5.71 15.21 -0.06
N LYS A 72 -6.45 16.03 -0.81
CA LYS A 72 -7.40 15.54 -1.84
C LYS A 72 -6.66 14.79 -2.95
N THR A 73 -5.51 15.32 -3.40
CA THR A 73 -4.64 14.65 -4.38
C THR A 73 -4.09 13.32 -3.84
N VAL A 74 -3.59 13.30 -2.60
CA VAL A 74 -3.12 12.07 -1.93
C VAL A 74 -4.24 11.03 -1.82
N LYS A 75 -5.45 11.43 -1.41
CA LYS A 75 -6.63 10.55 -1.38
C LYS A 75 -6.96 9.98 -2.76
N SER A 76 -6.87 10.79 -3.82
CA SER A 76 -7.09 10.34 -5.20
C SER A 76 -6.03 9.32 -5.63
N ASN A 77 -4.76 9.61 -5.36
CA ASN A 77 -3.64 8.70 -5.63
C ASN A 77 -3.82 7.35 -4.93
N TRP A 78 -4.20 7.38 -3.65
CA TRP A 78 -4.49 6.17 -2.89
C TRP A 78 -5.59 5.32 -3.53
N LYS A 79 -6.70 5.94 -3.95
CA LYS A 79 -7.79 5.25 -4.65
C LYS A 79 -7.29 4.59 -5.94
N THR A 80 -6.51 5.31 -6.75
CA THR A 80 -5.89 4.73 -7.95
C THR A 80 -5.06 3.50 -7.61
N ILE A 81 -4.20 3.58 -6.60
CA ILE A 81 -3.34 2.45 -6.20
C ILE A 81 -4.19 1.26 -5.72
N GLN A 82 -5.23 1.49 -4.91
CA GLN A 82 -6.14 0.42 -4.49
C GLN A 82 -6.85 -0.24 -5.67
N THR A 83 -7.29 0.54 -6.67
CA THR A 83 -7.88 0.01 -7.90
C THR A 83 -6.89 -0.86 -8.68
N LEU A 84 -5.63 -0.43 -8.81
CA LEU A 84 -4.60 -1.21 -9.49
C LEU A 84 -4.26 -2.50 -8.72
N ARG A 85 -4.22 -2.45 -7.38
CA ARG A 85 -4.00 -3.63 -6.53
C ARG A 85 -5.14 -4.64 -6.61
N GLY A 86 -6.37 -4.19 -6.84
CA GLY A 86 -7.54 -5.06 -6.99
C GLY A 86 -7.75 -5.61 -8.40
N LYS A 87 -6.91 -5.23 -9.38
CA LYS A 87 -7.07 -5.71 -10.76
C LYS A 87 -6.55 -7.13 -10.94
N SER A 88 -7.34 -7.95 -11.63
CA SER A 88 -6.92 -9.28 -12.07
C SER A 88 -5.70 -9.17 -12.98
N GLY A 89 -4.72 -10.05 -12.77
CA GLY A 89 -3.46 -10.07 -13.53
C GLY A 89 -2.37 -9.15 -12.98
N PHE A 90 -2.67 -8.30 -12.00
CA PHE A 90 -1.68 -7.44 -11.34
C PHE A 90 -1.28 -8.05 -10.00
N ASN A 91 0.00 -7.98 -9.67
CA ASN A 91 0.56 -8.48 -8.41
C ASN A 91 1.03 -7.32 -7.52
N TRP A 92 1.05 -7.53 -6.20
CA TRP A 92 1.57 -6.56 -5.22
C TRP A 92 2.91 -7.05 -4.67
N ASP A 93 3.97 -6.26 -4.84
CA ASP A 93 5.24 -6.45 -4.12
C ASP A 93 5.23 -5.57 -2.87
N ASP A 94 5.05 -6.20 -1.70
CA ASP A 94 5.00 -5.47 -0.44
C ASP A 94 6.36 -4.92 0.00
N LYS A 95 7.47 -5.54 -0.42
CA LYS A 95 8.81 -5.08 -0.06
C LYS A 95 9.17 -3.80 -0.81
N LEU A 96 8.82 -3.73 -2.09
CA LEU A 96 9.10 -2.57 -2.94
C LEU A 96 7.93 -1.57 -2.98
N LYS A 97 6.81 -1.89 -2.33
CA LYS A 97 5.55 -1.14 -2.35
C LYS A 97 5.15 -0.79 -3.79
N MET A 98 5.07 -1.82 -4.63
CA MET A 98 4.94 -1.69 -6.08
C MET A 98 3.82 -2.57 -6.62
N VAL A 99 3.07 -2.04 -7.59
CA VAL A 99 2.13 -2.84 -8.38
C VAL A 99 2.86 -3.41 -9.59
N LEU A 100 3.03 -4.72 -9.62
CA LEU A 100 3.65 -5.47 -10.70
C LEU A 100 2.60 -5.81 -11.76
N ALA A 101 2.82 -5.37 -12.99
CA ALA A 101 2.04 -5.75 -14.14
C ALA A 101 2.98 -6.39 -15.18
N GLY A 102 2.65 -7.60 -15.62
CA GLY A 102 3.34 -8.21 -16.75
C GLY A 102 3.14 -7.40 -18.02
N LYS A 103 4.03 -7.54 -19.00
CA LYS A 103 4.02 -6.73 -20.23
C LYS A 103 2.68 -6.81 -20.95
N LYS A 104 2.12 -8.01 -21.09
CA LYS A 104 0.82 -8.23 -21.75
C LYS A 104 -0.31 -7.56 -20.98
N GLU A 105 -0.36 -7.73 -19.67
CA GLU A 105 -1.40 -7.19 -18.80
C GLU A 105 -1.31 -5.66 -18.72
N PHE A 106 -0.10 -5.11 -18.74
CA PHE A 106 0.16 -3.68 -18.83
C PHE A 106 -0.31 -3.12 -20.17
N ASP A 107 0.09 -3.72 -21.29
CA ASP A 107 -0.27 -3.28 -22.64
C ASP A 107 -1.79 -3.37 -22.88
N GLU A 108 -2.41 -4.48 -22.45
CA GLU A 108 -3.86 -4.65 -22.49
C GLU A 108 -4.57 -3.62 -21.62
N TYR A 109 -4.06 -3.37 -20.41
CA TYR A 109 -4.63 -2.36 -19.54
C TYR A 109 -4.53 -0.95 -20.11
N MET A 110 -3.38 -0.58 -20.66
CA MET A 110 -3.17 0.72 -21.30
C MET A 110 -4.02 0.86 -22.56
N SER A 111 -4.13 -0.19 -23.36
CA SER A 111 -4.98 -0.22 -24.55
C SER A 111 -6.46 -0.05 -24.18
N ILE A 112 -6.97 -0.83 -23.22
CA ILE A 112 -8.36 -0.71 -22.74
C ILE A 112 -8.60 0.67 -22.13
N SER A 113 -7.67 1.17 -21.30
CA SER A 113 -7.75 2.51 -20.72
C SER A 113 -7.85 3.57 -21.82
N PHE A 114 -7.00 3.48 -22.84
CA PHE A 114 -7.01 4.39 -23.99
C PHE A 114 -8.35 4.30 -24.72
N LEU A 115 -8.80 3.10 -25.11
CA LEU A 115 -10.06 2.91 -25.83
C LEU A 115 -11.29 3.44 -25.08
N ILE A 116 -11.35 3.25 -23.75
CA ILE A 116 -12.43 3.79 -22.92
C ILE A 116 -12.37 5.33 -22.88
N THR A 117 -11.19 5.94 -22.86
CA THR A 117 -11.05 7.41 -22.87
C THR A 117 -11.44 8.07 -24.19
N PHE A 118 -11.41 7.33 -25.31
CA PHE A 118 -11.83 7.84 -26.63
C PHE A 118 -13.30 7.54 -26.96
N SER A 119 -14.03 6.83 -26.10
CA SER A 119 -15.49 6.66 -26.23
C SER A 119 -16.22 7.83 -25.57
N PRO A 120 -17.07 8.60 -26.30
CA PRO A 120 -17.74 9.78 -25.74
C PRO A 120 -18.85 9.51 -24.72
N LEU A 121 -19.19 8.23 -24.45
CA LEU A 121 -20.29 7.87 -23.58
C LEU A 121 -19.77 7.14 -22.34
N GLU A 122 -19.76 7.89 -21.23
CA GLU A 122 -19.85 7.39 -19.86
C GLU A 122 -18.77 6.43 -19.38
N CYS A 123 -17.59 6.95 -19.03
CA CYS A 123 -16.74 6.33 -18.02
C CYS A 123 -15.98 7.42 -17.24
N SER A 124 -16.58 7.87 -16.15
CA SER A 124 -15.87 8.63 -15.13
C SER A 124 -14.83 7.71 -14.46
N GLY A 125 -13.54 7.89 -14.74
CA GLY A 125 -12.51 7.48 -13.78
C GLY A 125 -11.25 6.76 -14.25
N VAL A 126 -10.94 6.64 -15.56
CA VAL A 126 -9.62 6.14 -15.95
C VAL A 126 -8.80 7.28 -16.56
N HIS A 127 -8.14 8.02 -15.69
CA HIS A 127 -7.20 9.05 -16.10
C HIS A 127 -5.86 8.41 -16.53
N PRO A 128 -5.11 9.02 -17.47
CA PRO A 128 -3.71 8.69 -17.81
C PRO A 128 -2.71 8.66 -16.61
N SER A 129 -3.20 8.89 -15.40
CA SER A 129 -2.48 8.99 -14.13
C SER A 129 -2.14 7.64 -13.49
N HIS A 130 -2.53 6.51 -14.10
CA HIS A 130 -2.33 5.18 -13.49
C HIS A 130 -0.95 4.58 -13.80
N GLU A 131 -0.36 4.94 -14.95
CA GLU A 131 0.95 4.48 -15.40
C GLU A 131 2.06 4.72 -14.38
N LYS A 132 2.03 5.87 -13.69
CA LYS A 132 3.06 6.25 -12.72
C LYS A 132 3.13 5.33 -11.49
N TYR A 133 2.16 4.43 -11.30
CA TYR A 133 2.13 3.48 -10.18
C TYR A 133 2.37 2.03 -10.60
N LEU A 134 2.48 1.75 -11.90
CA LEU A 134 2.75 0.41 -12.41
C LEU A 134 4.25 0.23 -12.61
N ASN A 135 4.77 -0.90 -12.12
CA ASN A 135 6.19 -1.27 -12.21
C ASN A 135 7.15 -0.18 -11.68
N LYS A 136 6.66 0.65 -10.74
CA LYS A 136 7.40 1.72 -10.09
C LYS A 136 7.17 1.66 -8.58
N MET A 137 8.23 1.91 -7.81
CA MET A 137 8.12 2.01 -6.36
C MET A 137 7.24 3.19 -5.97
N ILE A 138 6.34 2.96 -5.02
CA ILE A 138 5.46 4.00 -4.48
C ILE A 138 6.10 4.54 -3.20
N ASP A 139 6.78 5.67 -3.33
CA ASP A 139 7.35 6.39 -2.19
C ASP A 139 6.28 6.70 -1.14
N MET A 140 6.66 6.56 0.14
CA MET A 140 5.82 6.90 1.30
C MET A 140 4.46 6.17 1.33
N TYR A 141 4.40 4.96 0.73
CA TYR A 141 3.15 4.20 0.65
C TYR A 141 2.57 3.89 2.03
N ASP A 142 3.41 3.48 2.99
CA ASP A 142 2.95 3.08 4.32
C ASP A 142 2.39 4.29 5.10
N GLU A 143 3.05 5.45 5.00
CA GLU A 143 2.54 6.71 5.57
C GLU A 143 1.25 7.15 4.89
N MET A 144 1.17 7.06 3.56
CA MET A 144 -0.07 7.30 2.84
C MET A 144 -1.19 6.35 3.30
N ALA A 145 -0.90 5.06 3.48
CA ALA A 145 -1.85 4.08 4.01
C ALA A 145 -2.33 4.45 5.42
N LEU A 146 -1.44 4.95 6.29
CA LEU A 146 -1.82 5.44 7.62
C LEU A 146 -2.69 6.70 7.54
N VAL A 147 -2.36 7.62 6.62
CA VAL A 147 -2.99 8.94 6.46
C VAL A 147 -4.32 8.88 5.73
N VAL A 148 -4.53 7.97 4.78
CA VAL A 148 -5.80 7.90 4.00
C VAL A 148 -6.41 6.50 3.92
N GLY A 149 -5.68 5.43 4.24
CA GLY A 149 -6.13 4.06 4.07
C GLY A 149 -7.29 3.63 4.98
N ARG A 150 -7.35 4.13 6.22
CA ARG A 150 -8.40 3.73 7.19
C ARG A 150 -9.81 4.27 6.88
N ASP A 151 -9.94 5.37 6.14
CA ASP A 151 -11.24 6.00 5.85
C ASP A 151 -11.79 5.61 4.47
N THR A 152 -11.09 4.72 3.75
CA THR A 152 -11.53 4.30 2.42
C THR A 152 -12.34 3.01 2.57
N ALA A 153 -13.66 3.08 2.39
CA ALA A 153 -14.51 1.89 2.35
C ALA A 153 -14.07 1.00 1.18
N THR A 154 -13.25 -0.01 1.45
CA THR A 154 -12.91 -1.05 0.49
C THR A 154 -14.15 -1.92 0.36
N GLY A 155 -14.99 -1.65 -0.63
CA GLY A 155 -16.21 -2.39 -0.95
C GLY A 155 -15.98 -3.85 -1.38
N SER A 156 -14.84 -4.47 -1.04
CA SER A 156 -14.53 -5.87 -1.37
C SER A 156 -15.44 -6.88 -0.66
N PHE A 157 -16.35 -6.43 0.19
CA PHE A 157 -17.38 -7.25 0.83
C PHE A 157 -18.75 -7.17 0.15
N ALA A 158 -18.92 -6.36 -0.91
CA ALA A 158 -20.14 -6.39 -1.72
C ALA A 158 -20.12 -7.63 -2.64
N LYS A 159 -20.22 -8.82 -2.05
CA LYS A 159 -20.45 -10.05 -2.81
C LYS A 159 -21.83 -9.92 -3.44
N GLN A 160 -21.85 -9.84 -4.77
CA GLN A 160 -23.04 -9.93 -5.62
C GLN A 160 -23.95 -11.05 -5.09
N LEU A 161 -25.13 -10.68 -4.59
CA LEU A 161 -26.19 -11.64 -4.32
C LEU A 161 -26.66 -12.12 -5.71
N GLY A 162 -26.14 -13.25 -6.14
CA GLY A 162 -26.55 -13.88 -7.38
C GLY A 162 -28.05 -14.11 -7.35
N GLU A 163 -28.74 -13.67 -8.41
CA GLU A 163 -30.08 -14.11 -8.76
C GLU A 163 -30.14 -15.63 -8.69
N THR A 164 -30.74 -16.15 -7.63
CA THR A 164 -31.23 -17.51 -7.60
C THR A 164 -32.73 -17.40 -7.75
N GLN A 165 -33.27 -18.06 -8.79
CA GLN A 165 -34.70 -18.15 -9.05
C GLN A 165 -35.47 -18.47 -7.76
N PRO A 166 -36.68 -17.92 -7.57
CA PRO A 166 -37.43 -18.13 -6.34
C PRO A 166 -37.84 -19.60 -6.24
N PRO A 167 -37.49 -20.33 -5.17
CA PRO A 167 -38.19 -21.54 -4.84
C PRO A 167 -39.55 -21.16 -4.26
N GLU A 168 -40.54 -21.81 -4.84
CA GLU A 168 -41.94 -21.97 -4.46
C GLU A 168 -42.21 -21.88 -2.95
N ALA A 169 -43.29 -21.17 -2.62
CA ALA A 169 -43.74 -20.89 -1.26
C ALA A 169 -44.01 -22.18 -0.46
N VAL A 170 -43.43 -22.27 0.75
CA VAL A 170 -44.02 -23.05 1.83
C VAL A 170 -44.09 -22.15 3.06
N LEU A 171 -45.33 -21.80 3.42
CA LEU A 171 -45.66 -21.15 4.69
C LEU A 171 -45.36 -22.16 5.79
N ILE A 172 -44.38 -21.88 6.66
CA ILE A 172 -44.27 -22.57 7.94
C ILE A 172 -44.35 -21.54 9.05
N ASP A 173 -45.37 -21.79 9.86
CA ASP A 173 -45.93 -21.07 10.97
C ASP A 173 -44.90 -20.73 12.07
N SER A 174 -45.06 -19.54 12.63
CA SER A 174 -44.24 -19.04 13.72
C SER A 174 -44.76 -19.56 15.04
N SER A 175 -43.97 -20.39 15.73
CA SER A 175 -44.12 -20.62 17.17
C SER A 175 -42.82 -20.27 17.89
N PRO A 176 -42.85 -19.53 19.02
CA PRO A 176 -41.64 -19.14 19.73
C PRO A 176 -41.07 -20.33 20.51
N ILE A 177 -39.78 -20.61 20.36
CA ILE A 177 -39.06 -21.55 21.24
C ILE A 177 -38.52 -20.76 22.44
N ASP A 178 -39.00 -21.20 23.60
CA ASP A 178 -38.66 -20.78 24.96
C ASP A 178 -37.17 -21.03 25.28
N LEU A 179 -36.45 -19.98 25.67
CA LEU A 179 -35.05 -20.04 26.08
C LEU A 179 -34.98 -20.26 27.59
N GLY A 180 -34.95 -21.52 28.00
CA GLY A 180 -34.64 -21.93 29.37
C GLY A 180 -33.13 -21.90 29.67
N ASP A 181 -32.80 -21.19 30.73
CA ASP A 181 -31.57 -21.16 31.54
C ASP A 181 -30.45 -22.17 31.24
N ASN A 182 -29.39 -21.74 30.53
CA ASN A 182 -28.05 -22.32 30.70
C ASN A 182 -26.89 -21.37 30.34
N PHE A 183 -26.89 -20.15 30.88
CA PHE A 183 -25.76 -19.21 30.70
C PHE A 183 -24.91 -19.00 31.98
N ASN A 184 -25.37 -19.50 33.13
CA ASN A 184 -24.71 -19.27 34.42
C ASN A 184 -23.60 -20.26 34.78
N GLU A 185 -23.34 -21.28 33.95
CA GLU A 185 -22.31 -22.30 34.23
C GLU A 185 -20.97 -22.03 33.52
N LEU A 186 -20.90 -21.10 32.56
CA LEU A 186 -19.65 -20.81 31.84
C LEU A 186 -18.80 -19.68 32.49
N MET A 187 -19.36 -18.92 33.42
CA MET A 187 -18.70 -17.74 34.03
C MET A 187 -18.22 -17.95 35.48
N LYS A 188 -18.28 -19.19 36.00
CA LYS A 188 -17.96 -19.52 37.41
C LYS A 188 -16.54 -20.02 37.70
N GLY A 189 -15.67 -20.12 36.71
CA GLY A 189 -14.22 -20.19 36.92
C GLY A 189 -13.57 -19.19 35.96
N LEU A 190 -12.98 -18.07 36.37
CA LEU A 190 -12.02 -17.93 37.45
C LEU A 190 -11.91 -16.42 37.76
N LYS A 191 -12.50 -15.97 38.87
CA LYS A 191 -12.20 -14.66 39.47
C LYS A 191 -10.98 -14.81 40.38
N THR A 192 -10.03 -13.91 40.17
CA THR A 192 -9.23 -13.19 41.18
C THR A 192 -8.96 -13.87 42.51
N SER A 193 -7.69 -14.08 42.86
CA SER A 193 -7.18 -13.81 44.20
C SER A 193 -5.68 -13.58 44.16
N SER A 194 -5.32 -12.48 44.84
CA SER A 194 -3.98 -12.06 45.20
C SER A 194 -3.23 -13.11 46.03
N SER A 195 -1.90 -13.02 45.95
CA SER A 195 -0.88 -13.37 46.95
C SER A 195 -0.07 -14.66 46.78
N THR A 196 1.24 -14.45 46.99
CA THR A 196 2.36 -15.37 47.20
C THR A 196 3.12 -15.94 46.00
N CYS A 197 4.43 -15.83 46.13
CA CYS A 197 5.51 -16.10 45.20
C CYS A 197 6.00 -17.55 45.31
N SER A 198 6.10 -18.25 44.18
CA SER A 198 7.16 -19.19 43.77
C SER A 198 6.66 -20.08 42.61
N ASP A 199 7.52 -20.36 41.63
CA ASP A 199 7.41 -21.43 40.60
C ASP A 199 6.61 -21.21 39.30
N ASN A 200 6.54 -19.98 38.75
CA ASN A 200 6.04 -19.78 37.37
C ASN A 200 7.09 -19.32 36.35
N ASP A 201 8.31 -18.99 36.77
CA ASP A 201 9.33 -18.43 35.89
C ASP A 201 9.90 -19.47 34.91
N ASP A 202 10.06 -20.73 35.32
CA ASP A 202 10.65 -21.78 34.48
C ASP A 202 9.80 -22.11 33.25
N LYS A 203 8.48 -22.08 33.37
CA LYS A 203 7.57 -22.33 32.23
C LYS A 203 7.66 -21.20 31.20
N LEU A 204 7.82 -19.96 31.65
CA LEU A 204 7.96 -18.79 30.78
C LEU A 204 9.29 -18.80 30.02
N VAL A 205 10.37 -19.22 30.69
CA VAL A 205 11.70 -19.38 30.10
C VAL A 205 11.74 -20.52 29.07
N ILE A 206 11.06 -21.64 29.35
CA ILE A 206 10.96 -22.76 28.39
C ILE A 206 10.18 -22.35 27.13
N LEU A 207 9.07 -21.63 27.29
CA LEU A 207 8.28 -21.11 26.17
C LEU A 207 9.04 -20.10 25.32
N SER A 208 9.80 -19.18 25.93
CA SER A 208 10.60 -18.20 25.19
C SER A 208 11.73 -18.86 24.40
N THR A 209 12.33 -19.91 24.95
CA THR A 209 13.36 -20.70 24.28
C THR A 209 12.80 -21.42 23.05
N HIS A 210 11.67 -22.12 23.18
CA HIS A 210 11.01 -22.80 22.05
C HIS A 210 10.55 -21.82 20.95
N ILE A 211 10.01 -20.65 21.32
CA ILE A 211 9.64 -19.61 20.35
C ILE A 211 10.88 -19.09 19.60
N GLY A 212 12.00 -18.91 20.29
CA GLY A 212 13.27 -18.52 19.68
C GLY A 212 13.77 -19.56 18.67
N GLU A 213 13.71 -20.84 19.01
CA GLU A 213 14.09 -21.95 18.13
C GLU A 213 13.18 -22.05 16.89
N MET A 214 11.86 -21.91 17.07
CA MET A 214 10.91 -21.87 15.95
C MET A 214 11.17 -20.68 15.02
N ALA A 215 11.48 -19.50 15.56
CA ALA A 215 11.82 -18.33 14.77
C ALA A 215 13.10 -18.55 13.94
N LEU A 216 14.12 -19.21 14.52
CA LEU A 216 15.35 -19.58 13.80
C LEU A 216 15.09 -20.63 12.71
N ALA A 217 14.27 -21.63 12.99
CA ALA A 217 13.88 -22.65 12.00
C ALA A 217 13.12 -22.04 10.82
N ILE A 218 12.13 -21.16 11.08
CA ILE A 218 11.38 -20.42 10.04
C ILE A 218 12.32 -19.53 9.21
N LYS A 219 13.25 -18.83 9.87
CA LYS A 219 14.26 -18.00 9.19
C LYS A 219 15.17 -18.83 8.28
N SER A 220 15.53 -20.05 8.68
CA SER A 220 16.35 -20.98 7.88
C SER A 220 15.60 -21.58 6.70
N LEU A 221 14.28 -21.79 6.82
CA LEU A 221 13.43 -22.31 5.74
C LEU A 221 13.18 -21.26 4.64
N GLY A 222 13.19 -19.97 4.99
CA GLY A 222 13.00 -18.87 4.04
C GLY A 222 14.17 -18.59 3.10
N GLN A 223 15.32 -19.26 3.26
CA GLN A 223 16.55 -18.90 2.54
C GLN A 223 16.97 -19.87 1.42
N ASN A 224 16.40 -21.09 1.34
CA ASN A 224 16.94 -22.12 0.45
C ASN A 224 15.98 -22.78 -0.56
N ASN A 225 14.71 -22.36 -0.65
CA ASN A 225 13.82 -22.82 -1.72
C ASN A 225 13.60 -21.72 -2.76
N ILE A 226 14.69 -21.36 -3.45
CA ILE A 226 14.60 -20.58 -4.69
C ILE A 226 14.56 -21.60 -5.82
N ASP A 227 13.38 -21.84 -6.37
CA ASP A 227 13.20 -22.62 -7.59
C ASP A 227 14.03 -21.97 -8.72
N PRO A 228 15.09 -22.61 -9.23
CA PRO A 228 15.95 -22.05 -10.28
C PRO A 228 15.24 -21.84 -11.62
N SER A 229 14.00 -22.33 -11.76
CA SER A 229 13.23 -22.26 -13.01
C SER A 229 12.42 -20.96 -13.17
N GLN A 230 12.17 -20.22 -12.09
CA GLN A 230 11.37 -18.99 -12.09
C GLN A 230 12.25 -17.73 -12.09
N LEU A 231 12.05 -16.87 -13.08
CA LEU A 231 12.75 -15.58 -13.16
C LEU A 231 12.10 -14.58 -12.19
N HIS A 232 12.78 -14.30 -11.07
CA HIS A 232 12.29 -13.36 -10.07
C HIS A 232 12.66 -11.92 -10.44
N TYR A 233 11.74 -11.17 -11.05
CA TYR A 233 11.98 -9.83 -11.59
C TYR A 233 12.53 -8.83 -10.56
N SER A 234 12.06 -8.86 -9.32
CA SER A 234 12.59 -7.98 -8.28
C SER A 234 14.01 -8.36 -7.83
N ARG A 235 14.42 -9.63 -7.99
CA ARG A 235 15.82 -10.03 -7.76
C ARG A 235 16.69 -9.59 -8.92
N LEU A 236 16.21 -9.77 -10.16
CA LEU A 236 16.87 -9.31 -11.38
C LEU A 236 17.11 -7.80 -11.35
N TYR A 237 16.10 -7.00 -11.00
CA TYR A 237 16.21 -5.55 -10.91
C TYR A 237 17.29 -5.13 -9.91
N ASN A 238 17.27 -5.71 -8.70
CA ASN A 238 18.26 -5.40 -7.68
C ASN A 238 19.69 -5.77 -8.13
N GLU A 239 19.89 -6.90 -8.81
CA GLU A 239 21.21 -7.29 -9.29
C GLU A 239 21.68 -6.42 -10.47
N VAL A 240 20.78 -6.02 -11.38
CA VAL A 240 21.12 -5.09 -12.47
C VAL A 240 21.50 -3.72 -11.91
N MET A 241 20.75 -3.21 -10.94
CA MET A 241 21.00 -1.89 -10.33
C MET A 241 22.24 -1.83 -9.43
N LYS A 242 22.79 -2.98 -9.02
CA LYS A 242 24.06 -3.07 -8.28
C LYS A 242 25.30 -3.03 -9.18
N MET A 243 25.15 -3.09 -10.50
CA MET A 243 26.31 -3.11 -11.40
C MET A 243 26.97 -1.72 -11.43
N ASP A 244 28.21 -1.66 -10.96
CA ASP A 244 29.02 -0.44 -10.99
C ASP A 244 29.46 -0.10 -12.44
N GLY A 245 29.61 1.19 -12.72
CA GLY A 245 30.17 1.68 -13.98
C GLY A 245 29.16 2.03 -15.07
N TYR A 246 27.85 1.97 -14.78
CA TYR A 246 26.78 2.38 -15.68
C TYR A 246 25.83 3.35 -14.99
N ASP A 247 25.20 4.26 -15.74
CA ASP A 247 24.17 5.16 -15.22
C ASP A 247 22.81 4.44 -15.07
N GLU A 248 21.95 4.96 -14.21
CA GLU A 248 20.65 4.36 -13.88
C GLU A 248 19.72 4.24 -15.10
N VAL A 249 19.82 5.13 -16.09
CA VAL A 249 19.01 5.07 -17.32
C VAL A 249 19.44 3.89 -18.18
N THR A 250 20.75 3.72 -18.34
CA THR A 250 21.32 2.56 -19.04
C THR A 250 21.00 1.26 -18.31
N LEU A 251 21.16 1.18 -16.99
CA LEU A 251 20.80 0.01 -16.19
C LEU A 251 19.30 -0.32 -16.28
N GLY A 252 18.44 0.71 -16.34
CA GLY A 252 17.01 0.54 -16.58
C GLY A 252 16.73 -0.12 -17.93
N SER A 253 17.35 0.36 -19.01
CA SER A 253 17.20 -0.24 -20.35
C SER A 253 17.71 -1.69 -20.43
N VAL A 254 18.77 -2.01 -19.69
CA VAL A 254 19.32 -3.37 -19.59
C VAL A 254 18.32 -4.27 -18.86
N PHE A 255 17.73 -3.79 -17.76
CA PHE A 255 16.68 -4.51 -17.07
C PHE A 255 15.49 -4.78 -18.00
N ASP A 256 15.00 -3.76 -18.72
CA ASP A 256 13.90 -3.92 -19.68
C ASP A 256 14.22 -4.98 -20.73
N HIS A 257 15.43 -4.97 -21.29
CA HIS A 257 15.87 -5.98 -22.26
C HIS A 257 15.93 -7.40 -21.68
N LEU A 258 16.35 -7.56 -20.41
CA LEU A 258 16.41 -8.85 -19.72
C LEU A 258 15.03 -9.38 -19.33
N VAL A 259 14.08 -8.49 -19.06
CA VAL A 259 12.66 -8.82 -18.84
C VAL A 259 12.01 -9.26 -20.14
N GLU A 260 12.27 -8.55 -21.24
CA GLU A 260 11.76 -8.90 -22.56
C GLU A 260 12.31 -10.24 -23.07
N ASN A 261 13.54 -10.57 -22.67
CA ASN A 261 14.22 -11.81 -23.07
C ASN A 261 14.44 -12.70 -21.86
N GLU A 262 13.37 -13.40 -21.43
CA GLU A 262 13.39 -14.26 -20.24
C GLU A 262 14.56 -15.25 -20.22
N LYS A 263 14.95 -15.81 -21.36
CA LYS A 263 16.12 -16.71 -21.47
C LYS A 263 17.44 -16.00 -21.10
N ILE A 264 17.60 -14.75 -21.52
CA ILE A 264 18.77 -13.92 -21.22
C ILE A 264 18.72 -13.48 -19.75
N GLY A 265 17.56 -13.05 -19.24
CA GLY A 265 17.36 -12.74 -17.83
C GLY A 265 17.69 -13.92 -16.91
N LYS A 266 17.27 -15.14 -17.27
CA LYS A 266 17.61 -16.37 -16.54
C LYS A 266 19.10 -16.66 -16.59
N ALA A 267 19.72 -16.58 -17.77
CA ALA A 267 21.16 -16.80 -17.91
C ALA A 267 21.99 -15.78 -17.12
N PHE A 268 21.58 -14.52 -17.11
CA PHE A 268 22.18 -13.45 -16.32
C PHE A 268 22.15 -13.77 -14.81
N MET A 269 20.99 -14.16 -14.28
CA MET A 269 20.84 -14.53 -12.87
C MET A 269 21.68 -15.74 -12.46
N VAL A 270 21.79 -16.73 -13.35
CA VAL A 270 22.64 -17.90 -13.15
C VAL A 270 24.11 -17.50 -13.12
N LYS A 271 24.56 -16.66 -14.06
CA LYS A 271 25.95 -16.18 -14.14
C LYS A 271 26.37 -15.41 -12.88
N MET A 272 25.53 -14.47 -12.43
CA MET A 272 25.78 -13.72 -11.19
C MET A 272 25.95 -14.65 -9.98
N THR A 273 25.15 -15.72 -9.90
CA THR A 273 25.23 -16.71 -8.80
C THR A 273 26.57 -17.46 -8.77
N TYR A 274 27.24 -17.64 -9.91
CA TYR A 274 28.57 -18.26 -9.97
C TYR A 274 29.71 -17.29 -9.69
N GLU A 275 29.59 -16.02 -10.10
CA GLU A 275 30.63 -15.01 -9.83
C GLU A 275 30.76 -14.73 -8.31
N TYR A 276 29.66 -14.78 -7.55
CA TYR A 276 29.73 -14.70 -6.08
C TYR A 276 30.38 -15.92 -5.40
N LYS A 277 30.50 -17.08 -6.08
CA LYS A 277 31.14 -18.28 -5.53
C LYS A 277 32.66 -18.33 -5.75
N LEU A 278 33.20 -17.51 -6.65
CA LEU A 278 34.64 -17.43 -6.93
C LEU A 278 35.36 -16.34 -6.11
N ASN A 279 34.60 -15.48 -5.43
CA ASN A 279 35.10 -14.39 -4.59
C ASN A 279 34.95 -14.67 -3.08
N ILE A 280 34.84 -15.95 -2.67
CA ILE A 280 34.85 -16.40 -1.27
C ILE A 280 36.03 -17.35 -1.05
#